data_AF-A0ABC8XXR6-F1
#
_entry.id   AF-A0ABC8XXR6-F1
#
_cell.length_a   1.000
_cell.length_b   1.000
_cell.length_c   1.000
_cell.angle_alpha   90.00
_cell.angle_beta   90.00
_cell.angle_gamma   90.00
#
_symmetry.space_group_name_H-M   'P 1'
#
loop_
_entity.id
_entity.type
_entity.pdbx_description
1 polymer ?
#
loop_
_entity_poly.entity_id
_entity_poly.type
_entity_poly.pdbx_seq_one_letter_code
_entity_poly.pdbx_strand_id
1 'polypeptide(L)'
;MAMATISLQLFFLLAGTAAVVATSRSPMAPAPSSSAICFLRASCAATDAPDVCYNLLLPYADTFHGSLARVARAASAIAEARQHDFADELARLKLRGTGAGKVADMTLVDCSNEVSTSNMFSNEILGHIDNLIAHQGSQKDFDSHRFFAKDLLYSAESGMMQCVDWFHAASEAAVSSPAGKVVIAGCTTVSGYVDVAFMLVNAIKF
;
A
#
# COMPACT_ATOMS: atom_id res chain seq x y z
N MET A 1 -25.04 -70.36 5.65
CA MET A 1 -24.63 -71.23 6.77
C MET A 1 -23.25 -70.80 7.24
N ALA A 2 -23.15 -70.41 8.53
CA ALA A 2 -21.98 -70.34 9.44
C ALA A 2 -20.66 -69.70 8.93
N MET A 3 -20.20 -68.56 9.45
CA MET A 3 -19.59 -68.31 10.78
C MET A 3 -18.40 -69.22 11.14
N ALA A 4 -17.19 -68.65 11.12
CA ALA A 4 -16.01 -69.08 11.90
C ALA A 4 -14.99 -67.89 11.96
N THR A 5 -14.98 -67.05 13.01
CA THR A 5 -14.11 -67.13 14.23
C THR A 5 -12.61 -67.08 13.91
N ILE A 6 -11.94 -65.91 13.93
CA ILE A 6 -11.26 -65.22 15.07
C ILE A 6 -10.20 -66.08 15.80
N SER A 7 -8.93 -65.72 15.64
CA SER A 7 -7.81 -65.89 16.60
C SER A 7 -6.67 -64.94 16.16
N LEU A 8 -6.56 -63.73 16.69
CA LEU A 8 -5.88 -63.31 17.92
C LEU A 8 -4.35 -63.56 17.91
N GLN A 9 -3.59 -62.62 17.33
CA GLN A 9 -2.20 -62.37 17.71
C GLN A 9 -2.00 -60.84 17.81
N LEU A 10 -2.01 -60.37 19.05
CA LEU A 10 -1.68 -59.02 19.50
C LEU A 10 -0.19 -58.73 19.21
N PHE A 11 0.10 -57.65 18.49
CA PHE A 11 1.37 -56.93 18.66
C PHE A 11 1.06 -55.44 18.83
N PHE A 12 0.90 -55.05 20.09
CA PHE A 12 0.91 -53.65 20.53
C PHE A 12 2.33 -53.10 20.39
N LEU A 13 2.52 -52.15 19.47
CA LEU A 13 3.68 -51.25 19.48
C LEU A 13 3.16 -49.83 19.69
N LEU A 14 3.22 -49.37 20.94
CA LEU A 14 3.09 -47.97 21.31
C LEU A 14 4.29 -47.20 20.73
N ALA A 15 4.08 -46.47 19.65
CA ALA A 15 4.97 -45.39 19.25
C ALA A 15 4.38 -44.08 19.79
N GLY A 16 4.90 -43.62 20.93
CA GLY A 16 4.57 -42.30 21.47
C GLY A 16 5.10 -41.21 20.55
N THR A 17 4.21 -40.57 19.81
CA THR A 17 4.54 -39.35 19.07
C THR A 17 4.59 -38.19 20.06
N ALA A 18 5.80 -37.82 20.46
CA ALA A 18 6.03 -36.54 21.11
C ALA A 18 5.63 -35.42 20.13
N ALA A 19 4.56 -34.71 20.44
CA ALA A 19 4.20 -33.48 19.74
C ALA A 19 5.26 -32.42 20.10
N VAL A 20 6.28 -32.29 19.25
CA VAL A 20 7.18 -31.14 19.28
C VAL A 20 6.36 -29.96 18.79
N VAL A 21 5.87 -29.14 19.72
CA VAL A 21 5.37 -27.80 19.44
C VAL A 21 6.57 -26.99 18.95
N ALA A 22 6.80 -27.00 17.65
CA ALA A 22 7.69 -26.03 17.02
C ALA A 22 7.02 -24.66 17.15
N THR A 23 7.39 -23.90 18.18
CA THR A 23 7.18 -22.45 18.17
C THR A 23 7.93 -21.91 16.97
N SER A 24 7.22 -21.64 15.88
CA SER A 24 7.70 -20.87 14.74
C SER A 24 7.99 -19.44 15.20
N ARG A 25 9.15 -19.23 15.83
CA ARG A 25 9.74 -17.90 15.92
C ARG A 25 10.11 -17.52 14.50
N SER A 26 9.23 -16.77 13.85
CA SER A 26 9.57 -16.07 12.61
C SER A 26 10.91 -15.36 12.85
N PRO A 27 11.93 -15.57 12.01
CA PRO A 27 13.19 -14.84 12.15
C PRO A 27 12.85 -13.36 12.08
N MET A 28 12.99 -12.67 13.20
CA MET A 28 12.88 -11.21 13.22
C MET A 28 13.97 -10.71 12.27
N ALA A 29 13.57 -9.95 11.25
CA ALA A 29 14.52 -9.38 10.31
C ALA A 29 15.61 -8.62 11.10
N PRO A 30 16.89 -8.76 10.72
CA PRO A 30 17.96 -8.03 11.39
C PRO A 30 17.68 -6.53 11.37
N ALA A 31 18.02 -5.84 12.45
CA ALA A 31 17.84 -4.40 12.55
C ALA A 31 18.65 -3.68 11.46
N PRO A 32 18.13 -2.58 10.89
CA PRO A 32 18.83 -1.88 9.82
C PRO A 32 20.21 -1.36 10.21
N SER A 33 21.15 -1.34 9.26
CA SER A 33 22.47 -0.76 9.48
C SER A 33 22.40 0.74 9.80
N SER A 34 23.36 1.25 10.57
CA SER A 34 23.42 2.67 10.92
C SER A 34 23.52 3.58 9.68
N SER A 35 24.27 3.15 8.66
CA SER A 35 24.37 3.83 7.38
C SER A 35 23.04 3.87 6.62
N ALA A 36 22.29 2.77 6.60
CA ALA A 36 20.98 2.72 5.96
C ALA A 36 19.97 3.63 6.67
N ILE A 37 20.00 3.66 8.01
CA ILE A 37 19.15 4.56 8.81
C ILE A 37 19.47 6.03 8.50
N CYS A 38 20.76 6.41 8.48
CA CYS A 38 21.16 7.78 8.16
C CYS A 38 20.76 8.18 6.73
N PHE A 39 20.97 7.29 5.77
CA PHE A 39 20.57 7.50 4.39
C PHE A 39 19.05 7.68 4.25
N LEU A 40 18.25 6.84 4.92
CA LEU A 40 16.81 6.95 4.89
C LEU A 40 16.33 8.28 5.49
N ARG A 41 16.88 8.72 6.63
CA ARG A 41 16.53 10.03 7.21
C ARG A 41 16.85 11.17 6.25
N ALA A 42 18.01 11.15 5.61
CA ALA A 42 18.38 12.15 4.62
C ALA A 42 17.44 12.13 3.40
N SER A 43 17.00 10.94 2.97
CA SER A 43 16.03 10.79 1.88
C SER A 43 14.66 11.37 2.26
N CYS A 44 14.15 11.05 3.46
CA CYS A 44 12.86 11.53 3.94
C CYS A 44 12.83 13.03 4.27
N ALA A 45 13.99 13.67 4.45
CA ALA A 45 14.08 15.12 4.59
C ALA A 45 13.66 15.89 3.32
N ALA A 46 13.52 15.21 2.18
CA ALA A 46 12.97 15.77 0.96
C ALA A 46 11.42 15.79 0.93
N THR A 47 10.77 15.31 1.98
CA THR A 47 9.30 15.23 2.10
C THR A 47 8.78 16.20 3.15
N ASP A 48 7.54 16.68 2.99
CA ASP A 48 6.85 17.51 3.98
C ASP A 48 6.37 16.69 5.20
N ALA A 49 6.40 15.36 5.11
CA ALA A 49 6.05 14.42 6.19
C ALA A 49 7.22 13.46 6.51
N PRO A 50 8.38 13.96 6.99
CA PRO A 50 9.59 13.16 7.15
C PRO A 50 9.43 11.98 8.12
N ASP A 51 8.64 12.14 9.18
CA ASP A 51 8.38 11.07 10.15
C ASP A 51 7.51 9.95 9.55
N VAL A 52 6.51 10.31 8.73
CA VAL A 52 5.67 9.34 8.02
C VAL A 52 6.53 8.56 7.04
N CYS A 53 7.32 9.26 6.21
CA CYS A 53 8.28 8.65 5.28
C CYS A 53 9.23 7.70 6.00
N TYR A 54 9.83 8.14 7.11
CA TYR A 54 10.80 7.33 7.86
C TYR A 54 10.18 6.05 8.41
N ASN A 55 9.05 6.16 9.13
CA ASN A 55 8.40 5.01 9.73
C ASN A 55 7.88 4.02 8.68
N LEU A 56 7.40 4.52 7.54
CA LEU A 56 6.92 3.71 6.42
C LEU A 56 8.03 2.85 5.80
N LEU A 57 9.23 3.43 5.67
CA LEU A 57 10.32 2.87 4.87
C LEU A 57 11.43 2.21 5.70
N LEU A 58 11.46 2.45 7.01
CA LEU A 58 12.44 1.87 7.93
C LEU A 58 12.58 0.34 7.80
N PRO A 59 11.49 -0.45 7.65
CA PRO A 59 11.61 -1.89 7.48
C PRO A 59 12.41 -2.32 6.24
N TYR A 60 12.58 -1.43 5.26
CA TYR A 60 13.24 -1.70 3.98
C TYR A 60 14.59 -1.00 3.85
N ALA A 61 15.06 -0.30 4.90
CA ALA A 61 16.18 0.63 4.82
C ALA A 61 17.46 0.02 4.21
N ASP A 62 17.82 -1.21 4.56
CA ASP A 62 19.02 -1.87 4.03
C ASP A 62 18.92 -2.25 2.55
N THR A 63 17.72 -2.32 1.97
CA THR A 63 17.50 -2.67 0.55
C THR A 63 17.77 -1.50 -0.41
N PHE A 64 17.88 -0.28 0.12
CA PHE A 64 18.03 0.92 -0.70
C PHE A 64 19.44 1.11 -1.23
N HIS A 65 20.46 0.59 -0.52
CA HIS A 65 21.87 0.67 -0.91
C HIS A 65 22.31 2.09 -1.35
N GLY A 66 21.82 3.12 -0.65
CA GLY A 66 22.16 4.52 -0.96
C GLY A 66 21.48 5.12 -2.19
N SER A 67 20.48 4.44 -2.79
CA SER A 67 19.76 4.92 -3.97
C SER A 67 18.41 5.55 -3.61
N LEU A 68 18.26 6.85 -3.86
CA LEU A 68 16.99 7.56 -3.63
C LEU A 68 15.88 7.02 -4.55
N ALA A 69 16.21 6.61 -5.78
CA ALA A 69 15.25 6.00 -6.70
C ALA A 69 14.67 4.69 -6.13
N ARG A 70 15.47 3.90 -5.39
CA ARG A 70 14.96 2.70 -4.70
C ARG A 70 14.06 3.05 -3.51
N VAL A 71 14.36 4.13 -2.79
CA VAL A 71 13.48 4.65 -1.71
C VAL A 71 12.14 5.08 -2.30
N ALA A 72 12.15 5.88 -3.36
CA ALA A 72 10.96 6.34 -4.06
C ALA A 72 10.12 5.16 -4.58
N ARG A 73 10.77 4.17 -5.20
CA ARG A 73 10.10 2.95 -5.70
C ARG A 73 9.40 2.16 -4.58
N ALA A 74 10.05 2.02 -3.43
CA ALA A 74 9.44 1.35 -2.28
C ALA A 74 8.26 2.15 -1.74
N ALA A 75 8.36 3.48 -1.66
CA ALA A 75 7.26 4.35 -1.24
C ALA A 75 6.06 4.25 -2.20
N SER A 76 6.30 4.32 -3.51
CA SER A 76 5.25 4.16 -4.54
C SER A 76 4.58 2.80 -4.45
N ALA A 77 5.35 1.71 -4.31
CA ALA A 77 4.77 0.38 -4.18
C ALA A 77 3.89 0.23 -2.92
N ILE A 78 4.28 0.86 -1.81
CA ILE A 78 3.46 0.87 -0.60
C ILE A 78 2.21 1.72 -0.80
N ALA A 79 2.33 2.92 -1.37
CA ALA A 79 1.20 3.79 -1.66
C ALA A 79 0.16 3.11 -2.57
N GLU A 80 0.62 2.44 -3.63
CA GLU A 80 -0.22 1.67 -4.55
C GLU A 80 -0.90 0.50 -3.85
N ALA A 81 -0.19 -0.28 -3.02
CA ALA A 81 -0.80 -1.35 -2.25
C ALA A 81 -1.91 -0.83 -1.31
N ARG A 82 -1.68 0.32 -0.66
CA ARG A 82 -2.67 0.98 0.20
C ARG A 82 -3.87 1.50 -0.58
N GLN A 83 -3.62 2.06 -1.75
CA GLN A 83 -4.67 2.50 -2.66
C GLN A 83 -5.52 1.33 -3.16
N HIS A 84 -4.91 0.21 -3.49
CA HIS A 84 -5.61 -1.00 -3.90
C HIS A 84 -6.49 -1.55 -2.77
N ASP A 85 -5.94 -1.72 -1.57
CA ASP A 85 -6.68 -2.15 -0.37
C ASP A 85 -7.88 -1.22 -0.10
N PHE A 86 -7.70 0.08 -0.28
CA PHE A 86 -8.75 1.06 -0.06
C PHE A 86 -9.81 1.07 -1.19
N ALA A 87 -9.42 0.87 -2.44
CA ALA A 87 -10.36 0.69 -3.55
C ALA A 87 -11.29 -0.52 -3.30
N ASP A 88 -10.73 -1.61 -2.78
CA ASP A 88 -11.50 -2.79 -2.36
C ASP A 88 -12.47 -2.47 -1.21
N GLU A 89 -12.06 -1.66 -0.24
CA GLU A 89 -12.92 -1.20 0.85
C GLU A 89 -14.07 -0.34 0.32
N LEU A 90 -13.80 0.61 -0.58
CA LEU A 90 -14.81 1.44 -1.23
C LEU A 90 -15.81 0.59 -2.02
N ALA A 91 -15.34 -0.44 -2.73
CA ALA A 91 -16.21 -1.37 -3.44
C ALA A 91 -17.17 -2.10 -2.49
N ARG A 92 -16.71 -2.49 -1.30
CA ARG A 92 -17.56 -3.11 -0.27
C ARG A 92 -18.55 -2.11 0.35
N LEU A 93 -18.13 -0.85 0.55
CA LEU A 93 -18.99 0.20 1.06
C LEU A 93 -20.13 0.53 0.09
N LYS A 94 -19.86 0.58 -1.22
CA LYS A 94 -20.91 0.81 -2.25
C LYS A 94 -22.06 -0.17 -2.15
N LEU A 95 -21.78 -1.43 -1.85
CA LEU A 95 -22.81 -2.47 -1.72
C LEU A 95 -23.71 -2.26 -0.50
N ARG A 96 -23.22 -1.56 0.53
CA ARG A 96 -23.95 -1.27 1.76
C ARG A 96 -24.65 0.08 1.74
N GLY A 97 -24.13 1.02 0.96
CA GLY A 97 -24.53 2.42 0.99
C GLY A 97 -24.03 3.15 2.24
N THR A 98 -24.24 4.46 2.25
CA THR A 98 -23.86 5.37 3.32
C THR A 98 -24.91 5.45 4.43
N GLY A 99 -26.18 5.17 4.11
CA GLY A 99 -27.32 5.41 5.00
C GLY A 99 -27.65 6.90 5.19
N ALA A 100 -26.97 7.80 4.48
CA ALA A 100 -27.15 9.25 4.54
C ALA A 100 -27.98 9.82 3.38
N GLY A 101 -28.64 8.94 2.61
CA GLY A 101 -29.52 9.30 1.51
C GLY A 101 -28.86 9.19 0.13
N LYS A 102 -29.69 9.36 -0.91
CA LYS A 102 -29.33 9.07 -2.30
C LYS A 102 -28.11 9.85 -2.81
N VAL A 103 -27.97 11.12 -2.40
CA VAL A 103 -26.85 11.96 -2.84
C VAL A 103 -25.53 11.41 -2.29
N ALA A 104 -25.48 11.06 -1.01
CA ALA A 104 -24.29 10.48 -0.37
C ALA A 104 -23.92 9.11 -0.98
N ASP A 105 -24.92 8.28 -1.31
CA ASP A 105 -24.68 7.00 -1.98
C ASP A 105 -24.13 7.18 -3.40
N MET A 106 -24.61 8.20 -4.13
CA MET A 106 -24.07 8.54 -5.45
C MET A 106 -22.63 9.06 -5.35
N THR A 107 -22.35 9.93 -4.38
CA THR A 107 -20.99 10.40 -4.08
C THR A 107 -20.04 9.26 -3.74
N LEU A 108 -20.49 8.25 -2.98
CA LEU A 108 -19.69 7.06 -2.70
C LEU A 108 -19.37 6.25 -3.97
N VAL A 109 -20.33 6.14 -4.90
CA VAL A 109 -20.12 5.48 -6.18
C VAL A 109 -19.08 6.23 -7.01
N ASP A 110 -19.22 7.55 -7.12
CA ASP A 110 -18.31 8.42 -7.88
C ASP A 110 -16.89 8.36 -7.30
N CYS A 111 -16.75 8.50 -5.98
CA CYS A 111 -15.46 8.42 -5.31
C CYS A 111 -14.76 7.07 -5.56
N SER A 112 -15.48 5.97 -5.45
CA SER A 112 -14.90 4.66 -5.72
C SER A 112 -14.46 4.49 -7.16
N ASN A 113 -15.20 5.04 -8.13
CA ASN A 113 -14.81 4.98 -9.53
C ASN A 113 -13.53 5.79 -9.77
N GLU A 114 -13.41 6.96 -9.15
CA GLU A 114 -12.21 7.81 -9.21
C GLU A 114 -10.98 7.07 -8.65
N VAL A 115 -11.05 6.60 -7.40
CA VAL A 115 -9.94 5.89 -6.74
C VAL A 115 -9.55 4.61 -7.49
N SER A 116 -10.53 3.88 -8.03
CA SER A 116 -10.28 2.66 -8.82
C SER A 116 -9.60 2.97 -10.16
N THR A 117 -9.96 4.07 -10.81
CA THR A 117 -9.35 4.50 -12.08
C THR A 117 -7.89 4.85 -11.86
N SER A 118 -7.59 5.63 -10.82
CA SER A 118 -6.21 5.96 -10.47
C SER A 118 -5.37 4.72 -10.12
N ASN A 119 -5.98 3.67 -9.55
CA ASN A 119 -5.29 2.41 -9.23
C ASN A 119 -4.88 1.62 -10.49
N MET A 120 -5.42 1.92 -11.67
CA MET A 120 -5.04 1.23 -12.90
C MET A 120 -3.61 1.60 -13.36
N PHE A 121 -3.05 2.71 -12.87
CA PHE A 121 -1.75 3.22 -13.29
C PHE A 121 -0.56 2.71 -12.45
N SER A 122 -0.79 1.88 -11.43
CA SER A 122 0.25 1.39 -10.51
C SER A 122 1.46 0.78 -11.24
N ASN A 123 1.22 -0.13 -12.19
CA ASN A 123 2.31 -0.75 -12.96
C ASN A 123 3.09 0.26 -13.81
N GLU A 124 2.43 1.31 -14.28
CA GLU A 124 3.04 2.35 -15.10
C GLU A 124 3.92 3.28 -14.26
N ILE A 125 3.45 3.68 -13.07
CA ILE A 125 4.23 4.43 -12.08
C ILE A 125 5.52 3.67 -11.74
N LEU A 126 5.40 2.40 -11.33
CA LEU A 126 6.56 1.58 -10.99
C LEU A 126 7.49 1.36 -12.19
N GLY A 127 6.93 1.18 -13.39
CA GLY A 127 7.71 1.04 -14.62
C GLY A 127 8.55 2.28 -14.92
N HIS A 128 8.00 3.48 -14.74
CA HIS A 128 8.76 4.72 -14.88
C HIS A 128 9.86 4.84 -13.84
N ILE A 129 9.60 4.50 -12.57
CA ILE A 129 10.61 4.55 -11.51
C ILE A 129 11.70 3.49 -11.72
N ASP A 130 11.35 2.32 -12.25
CA ASP A 130 12.32 1.27 -12.58
C ASP A 130 13.30 1.73 -13.66
N ASN A 131 12.85 2.51 -14.64
CA ASN A 131 13.74 3.15 -15.62
C ASN A 131 14.64 4.22 -14.97
N LEU A 132 14.14 4.96 -13.97
CA LEU A 132 14.97 5.88 -13.17
C LEU A 132 16.02 5.12 -12.37
N ILE A 133 15.70 3.95 -11.79
CA ILE A 133 16.67 3.12 -11.08
C ILE A 133 17.76 2.62 -12.02
N ALA A 134 17.37 2.17 -13.21
CA ALA A 134 18.30 1.65 -14.21
C ALA A 134 19.32 2.70 -14.69
N HIS A 135 19.00 4.00 -14.59
CA HIS A 135 19.81 5.12 -15.13
C HIS A 135 20.25 4.85 -16.58
N GLN A 136 19.35 4.29 -17.39
CA GLN A 136 19.62 4.01 -18.80
C GLN A 136 19.02 5.11 -19.67
N GLY A 137 19.75 5.50 -20.71
CA GLY A 137 19.31 6.49 -21.67
C GLY A 137 19.87 7.89 -21.42
N SER A 138 19.28 8.87 -22.09
CA SER A 138 19.68 10.27 -22.01
C SER A 138 19.05 10.97 -20.80
N GLN A 139 19.56 12.15 -20.45
CA GLN A 139 18.94 13.02 -19.46
C GLN A 139 17.47 13.33 -19.81
N LYS A 140 17.15 13.43 -21.11
CA LYS A 140 15.78 13.64 -21.58
C LYS A 140 14.87 12.45 -21.25
N ASP A 141 15.38 11.22 -21.40
CA ASP A 141 14.62 10.01 -21.08
C ASP A 141 14.35 9.94 -19.57
N PHE A 142 15.37 10.24 -18.77
CA PHE A 142 15.23 10.35 -17.32
C PHE A 142 14.20 11.41 -16.91
N ASP A 143 14.29 12.62 -17.45
CA ASP A 143 13.36 13.70 -17.14
C ASP A 143 11.92 13.33 -17.55
N SER A 144 11.76 12.58 -18.65
CA SER A 144 10.46 12.08 -19.10
C SER A 144 9.89 11.04 -18.13
N HIS A 145 10.69 10.05 -17.72
CA HIS A 145 10.26 9.05 -16.75
C HIS A 145 9.90 9.66 -15.40
N ARG A 146 10.71 10.62 -14.92
CA ARG A 146 10.41 11.35 -13.67
C ARG A 146 9.12 12.15 -13.80
N PHE A 147 8.89 12.80 -14.95
CA PHE A 147 7.67 13.56 -15.20
C PHE A 147 6.43 12.66 -15.16
N PHE A 148 6.40 11.55 -15.88
CA PHE A 148 5.24 10.67 -15.92
C PHE A 148 4.95 10.00 -14.56
N ALA A 149 5.99 9.53 -13.85
CA ALA A 149 5.81 8.99 -12.50
C ALA A 149 5.17 10.02 -11.56
N LYS A 150 5.62 11.28 -11.63
CA LYS A 150 5.04 12.38 -10.85
C LYS A 150 3.60 12.69 -11.21
N ASP A 151 3.30 12.79 -12.51
CA ASP A 151 1.97 13.17 -12.99
C ASP A 151 0.91 12.15 -12.57
N LEU A 152 1.23 10.87 -12.69
CA LEU A 152 0.35 9.77 -12.28
C LEU A 152 0.14 9.75 -10.75
N LEU A 153 1.19 9.95 -9.95
CA LEU A 153 1.08 10.05 -8.48
C LEU A 153 0.23 11.26 -8.08
N TYR A 154 0.46 12.42 -8.67
CA TYR A 154 -0.33 13.62 -8.42
C TYR A 154 -1.80 13.43 -8.78
N SER A 155 -2.09 12.78 -9.91
CA SER A 155 -3.46 12.48 -10.32
C SER A 155 -4.15 11.56 -9.31
N ALA A 156 -3.47 10.53 -8.80
CA ALA A 156 -4.02 9.64 -7.78
C ALA A 156 -4.31 10.36 -6.46
N GLU A 157 -3.38 11.21 -6.01
CA GLU A 157 -3.55 12.04 -4.81
C GLU A 157 -4.75 13.00 -4.95
N SER A 158 -4.81 13.73 -6.06
CA SER A 158 -5.87 14.69 -6.36
C SER A 158 -7.24 14.01 -6.41
N GLY A 159 -7.36 12.85 -7.05
CA GLY A 159 -8.61 12.08 -7.09
C GLY A 159 -9.11 11.69 -5.69
N MET A 160 -8.21 11.29 -4.79
CA MET A 160 -8.57 10.99 -3.39
C MET A 160 -9.01 12.24 -2.63
N MET A 161 -8.38 13.38 -2.85
CA MET A 161 -8.79 14.62 -2.17
C MET A 161 -10.11 15.17 -2.74
N GLN A 162 -10.37 14.99 -4.03
CA GLN A 162 -11.68 15.30 -4.63
C GLN A 162 -12.81 14.46 -4.02
N CYS A 163 -12.57 13.18 -3.71
CA CYS A 163 -13.54 12.37 -2.95
C CYS A 163 -13.93 13.04 -1.63
N VAL A 164 -12.95 13.52 -0.87
CA VAL A 164 -13.18 14.19 0.43
C VAL A 164 -14.05 15.42 0.23
N ASP A 165 -13.72 16.26 -0.76
CA ASP A 165 -14.47 17.46 -1.10
C ASP A 165 -15.91 17.13 -1.54
N TRP A 166 -16.12 16.06 -2.32
CA TRP A 166 -17.45 15.63 -2.72
C TRP A 166 -18.31 15.19 -1.53
N PHE A 167 -17.74 14.50 -0.55
CA PHE A 167 -18.47 14.14 0.67
C PHE A 167 -18.87 15.37 1.49
N HIS A 168 -17.98 16.35 1.63
CA HIS A 168 -18.30 17.63 2.26
C HIS A 168 -19.38 18.40 1.51
N ALA A 169 -19.35 18.39 0.17
CA ALA A 169 -20.37 19.02 -0.66
C ALA A 169 -21.72 18.28 -0.63
N ALA A 170 -21.73 16.97 -0.39
CA ALA A 170 -22.94 16.15 -0.38
C ALA A 170 -23.86 16.47 0.81
N SER A 171 -23.34 16.46 2.04
CA SER A 171 -24.01 16.94 3.27
C SER A 171 -23.21 16.61 4.54
N GLU A 172 -23.53 17.31 5.64
CA GLU A 172 -23.08 16.92 6.99
C GLU A 172 -23.48 15.49 7.38
N ALA A 173 -24.65 15.01 6.93
CA ALA A 173 -25.08 13.63 7.14
C ALA A 173 -24.16 12.63 6.41
N ALA A 174 -23.70 12.96 5.20
CA ALA A 174 -22.75 12.15 4.45
C ALA A 174 -21.42 12.06 5.19
N VAL A 175 -20.85 13.19 5.61
CA VAL A 175 -19.58 13.28 6.36
C VAL A 175 -19.67 12.52 7.69
N SER A 176 -20.76 12.67 8.43
CA SER A 176 -20.92 12.05 9.75
C SER A 176 -21.32 10.58 9.71
N SER A 177 -21.77 10.08 8.54
CA SER A 177 -22.13 8.66 8.36
C SER A 177 -20.92 7.73 8.60
N PRO A 178 -21.15 6.48 9.03
CA PRO A 178 -20.07 5.51 9.18
C PRO A 178 -19.25 5.32 7.89
N ALA A 179 -19.90 5.28 6.72
CA ALA A 179 -19.22 5.16 5.44
C ALA A 179 -18.42 6.41 5.10
N GLY A 180 -18.98 7.61 5.29
CA GLY A 180 -18.28 8.87 5.03
C GLY A 180 -17.03 9.04 5.87
N LYS A 181 -17.07 8.65 7.15
CA LYS A 181 -15.86 8.64 8.01
C LYS A 181 -14.78 7.71 7.49
N VAL A 182 -15.15 6.52 7.02
CA VAL A 182 -14.20 5.58 6.43
C VAL A 182 -13.61 6.15 5.13
N VAL A 183 -14.44 6.72 4.26
CA VAL A 183 -13.99 7.32 3.00
C VAL A 183 -13.02 8.46 3.27
N ILE A 184 -13.39 9.41 4.11
CA ILE A 184 -12.55 10.59 4.40
C ILE A 184 -11.23 10.15 5.03
N ALA A 185 -11.27 9.31 6.05
CA ALA A 185 -10.05 8.83 6.71
C ALA A 185 -9.15 8.04 5.75
N GLY A 186 -9.73 7.18 4.92
CA GLY A 186 -9.00 6.40 3.92
C GLY A 186 -8.37 7.27 2.85
N CYS A 187 -9.14 8.17 2.23
CA CYS A 187 -8.64 9.13 1.24
C CYS A 187 -7.48 9.97 1.78
N THR A 188 -7.64 10.58 2.97
CA THR A 188 -6.58 11.40 3.58
C THR A 188 -5.34 10.58 3.96
N THR A 189 -5.52 9.35 4.43
CA THR A 189 -4.38 8.50 4.82
C THR A 189 -3.61 8.03 3.60
N VAL A 190 -4.31 7.54 2.57
CA VAL A 190 -3.67 7.02 1.36
C VAL A 190 -3.05 8.16 0.55
N SER A 191 -3.70 9.33 0.45
CA SER A 191 -3.12 10.50 -0.22
C SER A 191 -1.81 10.92 0.43
N GLY A 192 -1.69 10.88 1.76
CA GLY A 192 -0.42 11.13 2.46
C GLY A 192 0.70 10.15 2.09
N TYR A 193 0.40 8.88 1.80
CA TYR A 193 1.41 7.95 1.28
C TYR A 193 1.80 8.24 -0.16
N VAL A 194 0.82 8.60 -1.00
CA VAL A 194 1.05 8.97 -2.40
C VAL A 194 1.89 10.24 -2.49
N ASP A 195 1.63 11.23 -1.64
CA ASP A 195 2.38 12.49 -1.57
C ASP A 195 3.85 12.25 -1.15
N VAL A 196 4.09 11.40 -0.14
CA VAL A 196 5.46 10.95 0.21
C VAL A 196 6.17 10.34 -0.99
N ALA A 197 5.50 9.46 -1.74
CA ALA A 197 6.07 8.87 -2.95
C ALA A 197 6.35 9.92 -4.03
N PHE A 198 5.41 10.84 -4.27
CA PHE A 198 5.54 11.94 -5.22
C PHE A 198 6.77 12.82 -4.91
N MET A 199 6.93 13.24 -3.65
CA MET A 199 8.07 14.07 -3.22
C MET A 199 9.40 13.34 -3.37
N LEU A 200 9.44 12.05 -3.04
CA LEU A 200 10.65 11.23 -3.23
C LEU A 200 11.02 11.09 -4.71
N VAL A 201 10.04 10.85 -5.60
CA VAL A 201 10.28 10.82 -7.06
C VAL A 201 10.76 12.17 -7.57
N ASN A 202 10.19 13.26 -7.08
CA ASN A 202 10.59 14.62 -7.44
C ASN A 202 12.04 14.94 -7.04
N ALA A 203 12.51 14.36 -5.94
CA ALA A 203 13.87 14.57 -5.44
C ALA A 203 14.95 13.78 -6.19
N ILE A 204 14.58 12.83 -7.08
CA ILE A 204 15.54 12.05 -7.87
C ILE A 204 16.22 12.95 -8.91
N LYS A 205 17.55 12.87 -8.96
CA LYS A 205 18.42 13.58 -9.90
C LYS A 205 19.03 12.60 -10.90
N PHE A 206 19.30 13.08 -12.12
CA PHE A 206 20.01 12.35 -13.16
C PHE A 206 21.46 12.07 -12.75
#